data_AF-A0A9Q1AHR9-F1
#
_entry.id   AF-A0A9Q1AHR9-F1
#
_cell.length_a   1.000
_cell.length_b   1.000
_cell.length_c   1.000
_cell.angle_alpha   90.00
_cell.angle_beta   90.00
_cell.angle_gamma   90.00
#
_symmetry.space_group_name_H-M   'P 1'
#
loop_
_entity.id
_entity.type
_entity.pdbx_description
1 polymer ?
#
loop_
_entity_poly.entity_id
_entity_poly.type
_entity_poly.pdbx_seq_one_letter_code
_entity_poly.pdbx_strand_id
1 'polypeptide(L)'
;MAEESVVTDLPMKRPREDEENGVSAATEAMETETISNDYISSVIPGWFSEISPMWPGEAHSLKVEKILFQGKSDYQNVMVFQSSTYGKVLVLDGVIQLTERDECAYQEMITHLPLCSIANPKKVLVIGGGDGGVLREVARHTSVEQIDICEIDKMVVDVSKKFFPYVSVGYEDPRVTLHIGDGVAFLKAVPEGTYDAVIVDSSDPIGPAQELFEKPFFESIAKALRPGGVVSTQAESIWLHMNIIEDIVTNCRQIFKGSVNYAWTTVPTYPSGMIGFMLCSTEGPTVDFKHPVNPIDSNDCQSKSKPLKFYNSELHTAAFCLPSFAKKVIDSKAQS
;
A
#
# COMPACT_ATOMS: atom_id res chain seq x y z
N MET A 1 35.57 -64.15 -58.93
CA MET A 1 36.54 -64.48 -57.87
C MET A 1 37.65 -63.44 -57.94
N ALA A 2 38.02 -62.92 -56.77
CA ALA A 2 39.17 -62.06 -56.43
C ALA A 2 39.08 -60.54 -56.74
N GLU A 3 38.79 -59.81 -55.66
CA GLU A 3 39.18 -58.46 -55.20
C GLU A 3 40.59 -58.00 -55.66
N GLU A 4 41.02 -56.74 -55.65
CA GLU A 4 40.64 -55.47 -55.01
C GLU A 4 41.40 -54.36 -55.78
N SER A 5 40.87 -53.12 -55.92
CA SER A 5 41.56 -52.01 -56.60
C SER A 5 41.67 -50.77 -55.73
N VAL A 6 42.91 -50.37 -55.43
CA VAL A 6 43.34 -49.23 -54.62
C VAL A 6 43.43 -47.96 -55.47
N VAL A 7 42.96 -46.80 -54.95
CA VAL A 7 43.13 -45.48 -55.57
C VAL A 7 43.83 -44.50 -54.61
N THR A 8 44.96 -44.03 -55.14
CA THR A 8 45.90 -42.92 -54.90
C THR A 8 45.58 -41.75 -53.94
N ASP A 9 46.61 -41.44 -53.13
CA ASP A 9 46.89 -40.19 -52.39
C ASP A 9 47.53 -39.10 -53.27
N LEU A 10 47.22 -37.82 -52.99
CA LEU A 10 48.00 -36.63 -53.39
C LEU A 10 48.01 -35.55 -52.26
N PRO A 11 49.06 -34.70 -52.16
CA PRO A 11 49.47 -34.06 -50.89
C PRO A 11 49.05 -32.60 -50.68
N MET A 12 49.13 -32.18 -49.41
CA MET A 12 48.94 -30.82 -48.85
C MET A 12 50.06 -29.80 -49.17
N LYS A 13 49.73 -28.49 -49.27
CA LYS A 13 50.10 -27.43 -48.28
C LYS A 13 49.57 -26.00 -48.64
N ARG A 14 49.22 -25.26 -47.58
CA ARG A 14 48.59 -23.91 -47.38
C ARG A 14 49.54 -22.70 -47.66
N PRO A 15 49.22 -21.38 -47.44
CA PRO A 15 48.06 -20.74 -46.74
C PRO A 15 47.44 -19.45 -47.33
N ARG A 16 46.42 -18.98 -46.60
CA ARG A 16 45.48 -17.83 -46.72
C ARG A 16 46.09 -16.44 -46.68
N GLU A 17 45.40 -15.48 -47.30
CA GLU A 17 45.13 -14.14 -46.74
C GLU A 17 43.62 -13.84 -46.92
N ASP A 18 43.02 -13.31 -45.86
CA ASP A 18 41.60 -13.03 -45.68
C ASP A 18 41.29 -11.58 -46.09
N GLU A 19 40.24 -11.35 -46.89
CA GLU A 19 39.62 -10.03 -47.06
C GLU A 19 38.13 -10.09 -46.69
N GLU A 20 37.72 -9.01 -46.06
CA GLU A 20 36.49 -8.76 -45.31
C GLU A 20 35.21 -8.89 -46.12
N ASN A 21 34.16 -9.42 -45.50
CA ASN A 21 32.78 -9.02 -45.81
C ASN A 21 31.91 -9.11 -44.55
N GLY A 22 31.49 -7.93 -44.09
CA GLY A 22 30.64 -7.73 -42.94
C GLY A 22 29.22 -8.27 -43.15
N VAL A 23 28.72 -8.98 -42.15
CA VAL A 23 27.31 -9.34 -42.02
C VAL A 23 26.75 -8.47 -40.91
N SER A 24 25.84 -7.56 -41.26
CA SER A 24 25.09 -6.76 -40.31
C SER A 24 24.07 -7.64 -39.60
N ALA A 25 24.31 -7.92 -38.32
CA ALA A 25 23.28 -8.44 -37.43
C ALA A 25 22.34 -7.29 -37.08
N ALA A 26 21.10 -7.34 -37.58
CA ALA A 26 20.03 -6.46 -37.14
C ALA A 26 19.60 -6.90 -35.73
N THR A 27 20.13 -6.22 -34.71
CA THR A 27 19.52 -6.16 -33.39
C THR A 27 18.30 -5.25 -33.47
N GLU A 28 17.11 -5.83 -33.36
CA GLU A 28 15.89 -5.08 -33.03
C GLU A 28 16.08 -4.46 -31.65
N ALA A 29 16.37 -3.16 -31.64
CA ALA A 29 16.28 -2.35 -30.43
C ALA A 29 14.79 -2.20 -30.10
N MET A 30 14.36 -2.82 -29.01
CA MET A 30 13.12 -2.42 -28.34
C MET A 30 13.27 -0.95 -27.98
N GLU A 31 12.44 -0.10 -28.60
CA GLU A 31 12.26 1.28 -28.17
C GLU A 31 11.71 1.26 -26.75
N THR A 32 12.59 1.47 -25.77
CA THR A 32 12.17 1.92 -24.44
C THR A 32 11.53 3.29 -24.65
N GLU A 33 10.20 3.36 -24.56
CA GLU A 33 9.52 4.63 -24.35
C GLU A 33 10.20 5.33 -23.16
N THR A 34 10.88 6.45 -23.43
CA THR A 34 11.41 7.32 -22.40
C THR A 34 10.23 7.84 -21.59
N ILE A 35 9.94 7.19 -20.46
CA ILE A 35 9.06 7.72 -19.43
C ILE A 35 9.63 9.09 -19.05
N SER A 36 8.87 10.15 -19.25
CA SER A 36 9.28 11.49 -18.88
C SER A 36 9.50 11.53 -17.36
N ASN A 37 10.69 11.96 -16.95
CA ASN A 37 11.03 12.15 -15.54
C ASN A 37 10.42 13.48 -15.02
N ASP A 38 9.12 13.68 -15.23
CA ASP A 38 8.43 14.95 -14.94
C ASP A 38 8.48 15.32 -13.45
N TYR A 39 8.70 14.32 -12.58
CA TYR A 39 8.80 14.50 -11.13
C TYR A 39 10.23 14.79 -10.64
N ILE A 40 11.25 14.67 -11.49
CA ILE A 40 12.64 15.02 -11.13
C ILE A 40 12.88 16.48 -11.49
N SER A 41 13.30 17.27 -10.49
CA SER A 41 13.51 18.70 -10.64
C SER A 41 14.49 19.03 -11.76
N SER A 42 14.04 19.87 -12.68
CA SER A 42 14.85 20.50 -13.74
C SER A 42 15.59 21.75 -13.24
N VAL A 43 15.30 22.23 -12.02
CA VAL A 43 15.90 23.44 -11.43
C VAL A 43 17.12 23.08 -10.59
N ILE A 44 16.97 22.19 -9.61
CA ILE A 44 18.07 21.64 -8.82
C ILE A 44 18.10 20.13 -9.09
N PRO A 45 19.06 19.63 -9.88
CA PRO A 45 19.07 18.23 -10.29
C PRO A 45 19.05 17.24 -9.11
N GLY A 46 18.38 16.11 -9.31
CA GLY A 46 18.36 14.99 -8.36
C GLY A 46 17.45 15.21 -7.16
N TRP A 47 16.39 15.99 -7.28
CA TRP A 47 15.30 16.07 -6.31
C TRP A 47 14.02 15.53 -6.96
N PHE A 48 13.31 14.67 -6.24
CA PHE A 48 11.94 14.31 -6.55
C PHE A 48 11.01 15.28 -5.83
N SER A 49 9.98 15.79 -6.52
CA SER A 49 8.95 16.63 -5.93
C SER A 49 7.58 16.00 -6.17
N GLU A 50 6.87 15.69 -5.08
CA GLU A 50 5.51 15.16 -5.11
C GLU A 50 4.52 16.30 -5.41
N ILE A 51 3.97 16.32 -6.62
CA ILE A 51 3.08 17.37 -7.11
C ILE A 51 1.77 16.72 -7.53
N SER A 52 0.65 17.22 -7.01
CA SER A 52 -0.68 16.74 -7.34
C SER A 52 -1.70 17.88 -7.30
N PRO A 53 -2.77 17.82 -8.13
CA PRO A 53 -3.91 18.73 -7.97
C PRO A 53 -4.65 18.57 -6.63
N MET A 54 -4.43 17.51 -5.86
CA MET A 54 -5.05 17.33 -4.54
C MET A 54 -4.44 18.24 -3.46
N TRP A 55 -3.17 18.65 -3.62
CA TRP A 55 -2.50 19.61 -2.74
C TRP A 55 -1.93 20.79 -3.55
N PRO A 56 -2.82 21.64 -4.11
CA PRO A 56 -2.40 22.69 -5.03
C PRO A 56 -1.54 23.75 -4.33
N GLY A 57 -0.42 24.11 -4.97
CA GLY A 57 0.47 25.16 -4.48
C GLY A 57 1.51 24.71 -3.47
N GLU A 58 1.55 23.43 -3.12
CA GLU A 58 2.56 22.81 -2.27
C GLU A 58 3.13 21.52 -2.89
N ALA A 59 4.31 21.10 -2.45
CA ALA A 59 4.95 19.86 -2.86
C ALA A 59 5.98 19.41 -1.81
N HIS A 60 5.96 18.13 -1.42
CA HIS A 60 7.05 17.56 -0.62
C HIS A 60 8.20 17.17 -1.55
N SER A 61 9.44 17.53 -1.21
CA SER A 61 10.60 17.22 -2.05
C SER A 61 11.63 16.37 -1.31
N LEU A 62 12.04 15.26 -1.92
CA LEU A 62 13.07 14.36 -1.40
C LEU A 62 14.27 14.32 -2.35
N LYS A 63 15.48 14.41 -1.78
CA LYS A 63 16.71 14.25 -2.55
C LYS A 63 16.83 12.79 -3.01
N VAL A 64 16.94 12.59 -4.32
CA VAL A 64 17.11 11.29 -4.94
C VAL A 64 18.61 10.96 -5.02
N GLU A 65 19.00 9.83 -4.44
CA GLU A 65 20.33 9.26 -4.59
C GLU A 65 20.41 8.39 -5.84
N LYS A 66 19.41 7.52 -6.04
CA LYS A 66 19.38 6.60 -7.18
C LYS A 66 17.95 6.13 -7.48
N ILE A 67 17.56 6.14 -8.76
CA ILE A 67 16.35 5.46 -9.22
C ILE A 67 16.65 3.95 -9.29
N LEU A 68 15.88 3.15 -8.55
CA LEU A 68 16.03 1.70 -8.46
C LEU A 68 15.13 0.97 -9.45
N PHE A 69 13.95 1.53 -9.72
CA PHE A 69 12.97 1.03 -10.67
C PHE A 69 12.08 2.17 -11.16
N GLN A 70 11.67 2.09 -12.42
CA GLN A 70 10.62 2.92 -13.01
C GLN A 70 9.93 2.10 -14.09
N GLY A 71 8.60 2.07 -14.07
CA GLY A 71 7.80 1.32 -15.02
C GLY A 71 6.35 1.78 -15.01
N LYS A 72 5.58 1.37 -16.01
CA LYS A 72 4.15 1.62 -16.09
C LYS A 72 3.44 0.26 -16.12
N SER A 73 2.55 0.02 -15.17
CA SER A 73 1.69 -1.17 -15.14
C SER A 73 0.42 -0.92 -15.97
N ASP A 74 -0.49 -1.88 -15.98
CA ASP A 74 -1.83 -1.70 -16.56
C ASP A 74 -2.66 -0.64 -15.81
N TYR A 75 -2.24 -0.25 -14.60
CA TYR A 75 -3.00 0.61 -13.69
C TYR A 75 -2.35 1.98 -13.46
N GLN A 76 -1.02 2.03 -13.29
CA GLN A 76 -0.34 3.23 -12.78
C GLN A 76 1.16 3.25 -13.14
N ASN A 77 1.77 4.42 -13.01
CA ASN A 77 3.22 4.59 -13.08
C ASN A 77 3.83 4.22 -11.72
N VAL A 78 4.76 3.27 -11.72
CA VAL A 78 5.41 2.74 -10.52
C VAL A 78 6.88 3.15 -10.54
N MET A 79 7.33 3.82 -9.48
CA MET A 79 8.73 4.20 -9.30
C MET A 79 9.22 3.80 -7.91
N VAL A 80 10.44 3.28 -7.86
CA VAL A 80 11.17 3.06 -6.62
C VAL A 80 12.50 3.79 -6.71
N PHE A 81 12.81 4.61 -5.71
CA PHE A 81 14.11 5.28 -5.63
C PHE A 81 14.70 5.21 -4.22
N GLN A 82 16.03 5.21 -4.15
CA GLN A 82 16.78 5.45 -2.93
C GLN A 82 16.84 6.95 -2.70
N SER A 83 16.26 7.42 -1.60
CA SER A 83 16.41 8.81 -1.14
C SER A 83 17.67 8.96 -0.29
N SER A 84 18.18 10.19 -0.18
CA SER A 84 19.38 10.47 0.62
C SER A 84 19.16 10.33 2.14
N THR A 85 17.93 10.51 2.64
CA THR A 85 17.67 10.62 4.10
C THR A 85 16.39 9.93 4.59
N TYR A 86 15.59 9.34 3.70
CA TYR A 86 14.33 8.64 4.04
C TYR A 86 14.36 7.15 3.68
N GLY A 87 15.52 6.63 3.26
CA GLY A 87 15.65 5.26 2.77
C GLY A 87 15.05 5.11 1.38
N LYS A 88 14.56 3.90 1.07
CA LYS A 88 13.84 3.65 -0.19
C LYS A 88 12.44 4.25 -0.13
N VAL A 89 11.96 4.69 -1.28
CA VAL A 89 10.68 5.36 -1.48
C VAL A 89 9.92 4.66 -2.60
N LEU A 90 8.66 4.31 -2.34
CA LEU A 90 7.72 3.85 -3.37
C LEU A 90 6.86 5.02 -3.81
N VAL A 91 6.71 5.21 -5.11
CA VAL A 91 5.89 6.25 -5.72
C VAL A 91 4.96 5.60 -6.74
N LEU A 92 3.67 5.96 -6.66
CA LEU A 92 2.64 5.57 -7.61
C LEU A 92 2.01 6.83 -8.20
N ASP A 93 1.99 6.95 -9.53
CA ASP A 93 1.48 8.12 -10.27
C ASP A 93 2.00 9.48 -9.77
N GLY A 94 3.24 9.50 -9.26
CA GLY A 94 3.88 10.71 -8.74
C GLY A 94 3.60 11.01 -7.27
N VAL A 95 2.82 10.17 -6.59
CA VAL A 95 2.50 10.28 -5.15
C VAL A 95 3.33 9.28 -4.35
N ILE A 96 3.98 9.75 -3.29
CA ILE A 96 4.73 8.94 -2.33
C ILE A 96 3.74 8.04 -1.58
N GLN A 97 3.89 6.73 -1.76
CA GLN A 97 3.07 5.75 -1.03
C GLN A 97 3.72 5.32 0.28
N LEU A 98 5.06 5.25 0.33
CA LEU A 98 5.78 4.96 1.58
C LEU A 98 7.25 5.39 1.51
N THR A 99 7.84 5.61 2.68
CA THR A 99 9.29 5.62 2.86
C THR A 99 9.69 4.68 4.01
N GLU A 100 10.87 4.05 3.90
CA GLU A 100 11.38 3.16 4.97
C GLU A 100 11.54 3.87 6.33
N ARG A 101 11.66 5.20 6.33
CA ARG A 101 11.93 5.99 7.54
C ARG A 101 10.69 6.20 8.41
N ASP A 102 9.52 6.39 7.82
CA ASP A 102 8.28 6.74 8.54
C ASP A 102 7.09 5.83 8.26
N GLU A 103 7.24 4.78 7.45
CA GLU A 103 6.21 3.76 7.19
C GLU A 103 5.56 3.21 8.47
N CYS A 104 6.32 3.10 9.57
CA CYS A 104 5.81 2.59 10.84
C CYS A 104 4.68 3.44 11.40
N ALA A 105 4.68 4.76 11.18
CA ALA A 105 3.61 5.62 11.67
C ALA A 105 2.27 5.32 10.97
N TYR A 106 2.29 5.07 9.66
CA TYR A 106 1.09 4.73 8.92
C TYR A 106 0.64 3.30 9.20
N GLN A 107 1.53 2.32 8.97
CA GLN A 107 1.20 0.89 9.01
C GLN A 107 0.77 0.45 10.41
N GLU A 108 1.47 0.90 11.45
CA GLU A 108 1.10 0.56 12.83
C GLU A 108 -0.26 1.20 13.19
N MET A 109 -0.52 2.45 12.79
CA MET A 109 -1.78 3.12 13.12
C MET A 109 -2.97 2.54 12.38
N ILE A 110 -2.91 2.40 11.05
CA ILE A 110 -4.04 1.88 10.26
C ILE A 110 -4.39 0.43 10.65
N THR A 111 -3.41 -0.32 11.15
CA THR A 111 -3.60 -1.71 11.57
C THR A 111 -4.04 -1.85 13.02
N HIS A 112 -3.34 -1.19 13.95
CA HIS A 112 -3.59 -1.41 15.38
C HIS A 112 -4.75 -0.59 15.91
N LEU A 113 -5.14 0.52 15.26
CA LEU A 113 -6.39 1.22 15.60
C LEU A 113 -7.61 0.27 15.53
N PRO A 114 -7.95 -0.38 14.40
CA PRO A 114 -9.11 -1.27 14.36
C PRO A 114 -8.90 -2.56 15.17
N LEU A 115 -7.72 -3.20 15.07
CA LEU A 115 -7.52 -4.54 15.63
C LEU A 115 -7.37 -4.55 17.16
N CYS A 116 -6.90 -3.46 17.77
CA CYS A 116 -6.88 -3.34 19.23
C CYS A 116 -8.24 -2.91 19.81
N SER A 117 -9.18 -2.45 18.99
CA SER A 117 -10.54 -2.08 19.42
C SER A 117 -11.53 -3.23 19.44
N ILE A 118 -11.14 -4.43 18.99
CA ILE A 118 -11.97 -5.64 19.06
C ILE A 118 -11.23 -6.79 19.74
N ALA A 119 -11.98 -7.66 20.41
CA ALA A 119 -11.43 -8.83 21.07
C ALA A 119 -11.17 -9.96 20.07
N ASN A 120 -9.98 -10.55 20.11
CA ASN A 120 -9.58 -11.76 19.38
C ASN A 120 -9.96 -11.76 17.88
N PRO A 121 -9.53 -10.78 17.06
CA PRO A 121 -9.74 -10.83 15.62
C PRO A 121 -9.09 -12.08 15.04
N LYS A 122 -9.81 -12.80 14.16
CA LYS A 122 -9.39 -14.06 13.54
C LYS A 122 -9.22 -13.94 12.03
N LYS A 123 -10.16 -13.31 11.34
CA LYS A 123 -10.16 -13.17 9.89
C LYS A 123 -10.15 -11.71 9.47
N VAL A 124 -9.06 -11.29 8.84
CA VAL A 124 -8.81 -9.89 8.45
C VAL A 124 -8.66 -9.81 6.93
N LEU A 125 -9.29 -8.80 6.32
CA LEU A 125 -9.11 -8.45 4.92
C LEU A 125 -8.29 -7.16 4.82
N VAL A 126 -7.30 -7.13 3.92
CA VAL A 126 -6.59 -5.94 3.49
C VAL A 126 -6.93 -5.67 2.02
N ILE A 127 -7.45 -4.50 1.71
CA ILE A 127 -7.66 -4.03 0.33
C ILE A 127 -6.55 -3.01 0.02
N GLY A 128 -5.85 -3.21 -1.10
CA GLY A 128 -4.60 -2.51 -1.39
C GLY A 128 -3.45 -3.06 -0.55
N GLY A 129 -2.58 -2.20 -0.03
CA GLY A 129 -1.44 -2.59 0.81
C GLY A 129 -0.38 -3.42 0.09
N GLY A 130 -0.20 -3.18 -1.22
CA GLY A 130 0.72 -3.91 -2.09
C GLY A 130 2.17 -3.97 -1.58
N ASP A 131 2.61 -3.04 -0.73
CA ASP A 131 3.94 -3.04 -0.11
C ASP A 131 4.14 -4.16 0.93
N GLY A 132 3.05 -4.61 1.56
CA GLY A 132 3.03 -5.70 2.53
C GLY A 132 3.31 -5.30 3.98
N GLY A 133 3.50 -4.01 4.28
CA GLY A 133 3.76 -3.55 5.63
C GLY A 133 2.55 -3.69 6.55
N VAL A 134 1.33 -3.40 6.07
CA VAL A 134 0.10 -3.69 6.83
C VAL A 134 -0.01 -5.18 7.15
N LEU A 135 0.34 -6.08 6.23
CA LEU A 135 0.34 -7.52 6.50
C LEU A 135 1.29 -7.90 7.64
N ARG A 136 2.48 -7.28 7.67
CA ARG A 136 3.47 -7.46 8.74
C ARG A 136 2.90 -7.03 10.08
N GLU A 137 2.16 -5.92 10.14
CA GLU A 137 1.55 -5.44 11.38
C GLU A 137 0.34 -6.29 11.80
N VAL A 138 -0.49 -6.75 10.86
CA VAL A 138 -1.62 -7.66 11.15
C VAL A 138 -1.09 -8.97 11.73
N ALA A 139 0.02 -9.49 11.18
CA ALA A 139 0.65 -10.72 11.63
C ALA A 139 1.11 -10.69 13.11
N ARG A 140 1.27 -9.50 13.72
CA ARG A 140 1.61 -9.39 15.14
C ARG A 140 0.48 -9.84 16.06
N HIS A 141 -0.76 -9.82 15.59
CA HIS A 141 -1.90 -10.30 16.35
C HIS A 141 -1.96 -11.83 16.29
N THR A 142 -1.64 -12.48 17.40
CA THR A 142 -1.58 -13.95 17.50
C THR A 142 -2.95 -14.63 17.40
N SER A 143 -4.04 -13.90 17.64
CA SER A 143 -5.40 -14.39 17.46
C SER A 143 -5.81 -14.50 15.99
N VAL A 144 -5.11 -13.81 15.08
CA VAL A 144 -5.43 -13.82 13.65
C VAL A 144 -5.06 -15.17 13.07
N GLU A 145 -6.04 -15.80 12.43
CA GLU A 145 -5.98 -17.13 11.82
C GLU A 145 -5.85 -17.04 10.29
N GLN A 146 -6.43 -16.00 9.65
CA GLN A 146 -6.39 -15.79 8.21
C GLN A 146 -6.30 -14.30 7.86
N ILE A 147 -5.40 -13.97 6.93
CA ILE A 147 -5.18 -12.62 6.39
C ILE A 147 -5.38 -12.71 4.88
N ASP A 148 -6.50 -12.21 4.38
CA ASP A 148 -6.73 -12.10 2.94
C ASP A 148 -6.25 -10.71 2.49
N ILE A 149 -5.48 -10.62 1.41
CA ILE A 149 -5.11 -9.34 0.79
C ILE A 149 -5.57 -9.31 -0.66
N CYS A 150 -6.24 -8.23 -1.07
CA CYS A 150 -6.62 -7.98 -2.46
C CYS A 150 -5.90 -6.73 -2.97
N GLU A 151 -4.89 -6.93 -3.81
CA GLU A 151 -4.13 -5.86 -4.46
C GLU A 151 -4.40 -5.89 -5.96
N ILE A 152 -4.72 -4.75 -6.55
CA ILE A 152 -5.10 -4.66 -7.96
C ILE A 152 -3.88 -4.77 -8.87
N ASP A 153 -2.74 -4.21 -8.45
CA ASP A 153 -1.55 -4.08 -9.27
C ASP A 153 -0.43 -5.02 -8.82
N LYS A 154 -0.27 -6.11 -9.56
CA LYS A 154 0.80 -7.09 -9.34
C LYS A 154 2.19 -6.46 -9.41
N MET A 155 2.40 -5.41 -10.21
CA MET A 155 3.71 -4.75 -10.32
C MET A 155 4.11 -4.16 -8.96
N VAL A 156 3.18 -3.56 -8.23
CA VAL A 156 3.42 -3.00 -6.90
C VAL A 156 3.89 -4.08 -5.92
N VAL A 157 3.23 -5.25 -5.91
CA VAL A 157 3.64 -6.39 -5.09
C VAL A 157 5.05 -6.87 -5.44
N ASP A 158 5.32 -7.03 -6.74
CA ASP A 158 6.60 -7.56 -7.22
C ASP A 158 7.78 -6.61 -6.91
N VAL A 159 7.61 -5.30 -7.15
CA VAL A 159 8.66 -4.33 -6.83
C VAL A 159 8.85 -4.18 -5.32
N SER A 160 7.77 -4.26 -4.55
CA SER A 160 7.83 -4.16 -3.10
C SER A 160 8.61 -5.33 -2.50
N LYS A 161 8.31 -6.57 -2.92
CA LYS A 161 9.07 -7.77 -2.54
C LYS A 161 10.54 -7.68 -2.92
N LYS A 162 10.85 -7.07 -4.07
CA LYS A 162 12.22 -6.96 -4.55
C LYS A 162 13.05 -5.90 -3.80
N PHE A 163 12.48 -4.74 -3.54
CA PHE A 163 13.23 -3.59 -3.05
C PHE A 163 13.03 -3.29 -1.56
N PHE A 164 11.93 -3.76 -0.95
CA PHE A 164 11.56 -3.47 0.43
C PHE A 164 11.41 -4.75 1.27
N PRO A 165 12.46 -5.59 1.40
CA PRO A 165 12.34 -6.92 2.03
C PRO A 165 11.85 -6.88 3.49
N TYR A 166 12.09 -5.79 4.22
CA TYR A 166 11.59 -5.63 5.58
C TYR A 166 10.11 -5.26 5.64
N VAL A 167 9.60 -4.56 4.63
CA VAL A 167 8.19 -4.16 4.53
C VAL A 167 7.37 -5.35 4.04
N SER A 168 7.81 -5.95 2.94
CA SER A 168 7.14 -7.06 2.26
C SER A 168 7.24 -8.41 2.98
N VAL A 169 7.94 -8.50 4.12
CA VAL A 169 8.05 -9.75 4.90
C VAL A 169 6.68 -10.25 5.36
N GLY A 170 5.67 -9.37 5.43
CA GLY A 170 4.29 -9.77 5.72
C GLY A 170 3.75 -10.83 4.76
N TYR A 171 4.18 -10.83 3.49
CA TYR A 171 3.79 -11.85 2.51
C TYR A 171 4.33 -13.26 2.80
N GLU A 172 5.30 -13.40 3.70
CA GLU A 172 5.88 -14.71 4.07
C GLU A 172 5.10 -15.38 5.22
N ASP A 173 4.16 -14.68 5.86
CA ASP A 173 3.34 -15.26 6.92
C ASP A 173 2.38 -16.33 6.33
N PRO A 174 2.35 -17.56 6.87
CA PRO A 174 1.55 -18.65 6.32
C PRO A 174 0.03 -18.42 6.40
N ARG A 175 -0.42 -17.40 7.15
CA ARG A 175 -1.83 -17.01 7.23
C ARG A 175 -2.25 -16.09 6.09
N VAL A 176 -1.30 -15.57 5.30
CA VAL A 176 -1.57 -14.62 4.22
C VAL A 176 -1.99 -15.34 2.94
N THR A 177 -3.12 -14.91 2.38
CA THR A 177 -3.58 -15.30 1.04
C THR A 177 -3.64 -14.06 0.15
N LEU A 178 -2.79 -14.01 -0.87
CA LEU A 178 -2.75 -12.93 -1.85
C LEU A 178 -3.71 -13.18 -3.01
N HIS A 179 -4.61 -12.23 -3.23
CA HIS A 179 -5.49 -12.13 -4.37
C HIS A 179 -5.05 -10.94 -5.23
N ILE A 180 -4.71 -11.19 -6.50
CA ILE A 180 -4.48 -10.10 -7.46
C ILE A 180 -5.81 -9.80 -8.15
N GLY A 181 -6.33 -8.59 -7.96
CA GLY A 181 -7.59 -8.17 -8.55
C GLY A 181 -8.20 -6.95 -7.88
N ASP A 182 -9.30 -6.48 -8.46
CA ASP A 182 -10.05 -5.33 -7.97
C ASP A 182 -10.73 -5.63 -6.62
N GLY A 183 -10.42 -4.81 -5.60
CA GLY A 183 -10.99 -4.91 -4.26
C GLY A 183 -12.50 -4.71 -4.20
N VAL A 184 -13.09 -3.91 -5.11
CA VAL A 184 -14.54 -3.73 -5.22
C VAL A 184 -15.19 -5.03 -5.67
N ALA A 185 -14.67 -5.65 -6.74
CA ALA A 185 -15.16 -6.93 -7.24
C ALA A 185 -14.97 -8.06 -6.20
N PHE A 186 -13.82 -8.07 -5.50
CA PHE A 186 -13.53 -9.02 -4.44
C PHE A 186 -14.58 -8.94 -3.32
N LEU A 187 -14.82 -7.75 -2.76
CA LEU A 187 -15.79 -7.55 -1.67
C LEU A 187 -17.21 -7.92 -2.07
N LYS A 188 -17.63 -7.68 -3.32
CA LYS A 188 -18.96 -8.10 -3.80
C LYS A 188 -19.13 -9.63 -3.80
N ALA A 189 -18.04 -10.38 -3.98
CA ALA A 189 -18.04 -11.84 -3.98
C ALA A 189 -17.93 -12.45 -2.56
N VAL A 190 -17.58 -11.64 -1.55
CA VAL A 190 -17.44 -12.10 -0.17
C VAL A 190 -18.81 -12.42 0.44
N PRO A 191 -18.98 -13.59 1.08
CA PRO A 191 -20.19 -13.91 1.84
C PRO A 191 -20.42 -12.93 2.99
N GLU A 192 -21.69 -12.68 3.32
CA GLU A 192 -22.04 -11.79 4.43
C GLU A 192 -21.47 -12.27 5.77
N GLY A 193 -20.96 -11.33 6.58
CA GLY A 193 -20.47 -11.63 7.91
C GLY A 193 -19.17 -12.44 8.00
N THR A 194 -18.35 -12.44 6.94
CA THR A 194 -17.13 -13.26 6.85
C THR A 194 -15.97 -12.71 7.68
N TYR A 195 -15.77 -11.39 7.70
CA TYR A 195 -14.55 -10.78 8.27
C TYR A 195 -14.80 -10.16 9.65
N ASP A 196 -13.80 -10.25 10.53
CA ASP A 196 -13.77 -9.52 11.80
C ASP A 196 -13.36 -8.07 11.59
N ALA A 197 -12.41 -7.85 10.67
CA ALA A 197 -11.89 -6.55 10.32
C ALA A 197 -11.58 -6.44 8.82
N VAL A 198 -11.80 -5.25 8.27
CA VAL A 198 -11.34 -4.85 6.93
C VAL A 198 -10.44 -3.63 7.07
N ILE A 199 -9.27 -3.65 6.44
CA ILE A 199 -8.35 -2.53 6.35
C ILE A 199 -8.27 -2.12 4.88
N VAL A 200 -8.56 -0.86 4.58
CA VAL A 200 -8.46 -0.29 3.22
C VAL A 200 -7.24 0.62 3.20
N ASP A 201 -6.14 0.04 2.72
CA ASP A 201 -4.83 0.66 2.52
C ASP A 201 -4.69 1.01 1.03
N SER A 202 -5.47 1.99 0.60
CA SER A 202 -5.54 2.44 -0.79
C SER A 202 -4.69 3.67 -1.04
N SER A 203 -4.33 3.87 -2.31
CA SER A 203 -3.90 5.18 -2.80
C SER A 203 -5.04 6.22 -2.73
N ASP A 204 -4.70 7.46 -3.03
CA ASP A 204 -5.62 8.60 -3.07
C ASP A 204 -6.81 8.39 -4.05
N PRO A 205 -7.93 9.15 -3.91
CA PRO A 205 -9.13 9.02 -4.75
C PRO A 205 -8.96 9.46 -6.22
N ILE A 206 -7.73 9.50 -6.74
CA ILE A 206 -7.41 9.69 -8.16
C ILE A 206 -6.79 8.40 -8.69
N GLY A 207 -7.29 7.92 -9.83
CA GLY A 207 -6.80 6.70 -10.46
C GLY A 207 -7.58 5.46 -9.99
N PRO A 208 -6.93 4.30 -9.79
CA PRO A 208 -7.63 3.02 -9.60
C PRO A 208 -8.41 2.93 -8.29
N ALA A 209 -8.13 3.80 -7.30
CA ALA A 209 -8.76 3.76 -5.98
C ALA A 209 -10.06 4.59 -5.86
N GLN A 210 -10.49 5.31 -6.91
CA GLN A 210 -11.64 6.22 -6.83
C GLN A 210 -12.91 5.56 -6.25
N GLU A 211 -13.26 4.36 -6.72
CA GLU A 211 -14.46 3.64 -6.27
C GLU A 211 -14.40 3.25 -4.78
N LEU A 212 -13.20 3.18 -4.18
CA LEU A 212 -12.99 2.80 -2.78
C LEU A 212 -13.44 3.89 -1.80
N PHE A 213 -13.70 5.11 -2.29
CA PHE A 213 -14.21 6.23 -1.51
C PHE A 213 -15.72 6.46 -1.68
N GLU A 214 -16.38 5.66 -2.53
CA GLU A 214 -17.79 5.81 -2.82
C GLU A 214 -18.69 4.97 -1.92
N LYS A 215 -19.93 5.43 -1.72
CA LYS A 215 -20.94 4.78 -0.89
C LYS A 215 -21.14 3.27 -1.16
N PRO A 216 -21.23 2.79 -2.43
CA PRO A 216 -21.47 1.36 -2.70
C PRO A 216 -20.34 0.45 -2.21
N PHE A 217 -19.11 0.96 -2.15
CA PHE A 217 -17.98 0.20 -1.63
C PHE A 217 -18.09 0.02 -0.11
N PHE A 218 -18.41 1.09 0.62
CA PHE A 218 -18.66 1.01 2.06
C PHE A 218 -19.85 0.10 2.42
N GLU A 219 -20.90 0.06 1.59
CA GLU A 219 -22.01 -0.90 1.74
C GLU A 219 -21.53 -2.35 1.58
N SER A 220 -20.64 -2.61 0.63
CA SER A 220 -20.04 -3.92 0.41
C SER A 220 -19.15 -4.34 1.58
N ILE A 221 -18.39 -3.41 2.16
CA ILE A 221 -17.61 -3.65 3.40
C ILE A 221 -18.54 -3.99 4.57
N ALA A 222 -19.58 -3.20 4.80
CA ALA A 222 -20.51 -3.42 5.91
C ALA A 222 -21.18 -4.80 5.83
N LYS A 223 -21.50 -5.28 4.62
CA LYS A 223 -22.01 -6.64 4.38
C LYS A 223 -20.96 -7.71 4.67
N ALA A 224 -19.72 -7.50 4.23
CA ALA A 224 -18.63 -8.46 4.41
C ALA A 224 -18.21 -8.64 5.89
N LEU A 225 -18.44 -7.62 6.72
CA LEU A 225 -18.13 -7.63 8.14
C LEU A 225 -19.19 -8.38 8.96
N ARG A 226 -18.76 -9.15 9.96
CA ARG A 226 -19.66 -9.73 10.97
C ARG A 226 -20.35 -8.62 11.79
N PRO A 227 -21.42 -8.92 12.56
CA PRO A 227 -21.95 -7.98 13.55
C PRO A 227 -20.88 -7.52 14.55
N GLY A 228 -20.76 -6.20 14.74
CA GLY A 228 -19.69 -5.55 15.49
C GLY A 228 -18.28 -5.75 14.90
N GLY A 229 -18.19 -6.15 13.63
CA GLY A 229 -16.95 -6.14 12.85
C GLY A 229 -16.57 -4.71 12.48
N VAL A 230 -15.28 -4.48 12.22
CA VAL A 230 -14.72 -3.12 12.08
C VAL A 230 -14.07 -2.88 10.74
N VAL A 231 -14.11 -1.65 10.26
CA VAL A 231 -13.32 -1.20 9.12
C VAL A 231 -12.40 -0.05 9.54
N SER A 232 -11.16 -0.07 9.03
CA SER A 232 -10.28 1.10 8.98
C SER A 232 -9.95 1.44 7.53
N THR A 233 -10.13 2.69 7.12
CA THR A 233 -9.70 3.15 5.79
C THR A 233 -8.75 4.32 5.93
N GLN A 234 -7.77 4.45 5.03
CA GLN A 234 -7.14 5.75 4.75
C GLN A 234 -8.26 6.77 4.51
N ALA A 235 -8.18 7.95 5.14
CA ALA A 235 -9.19 8.99 5.04
C ALA A 235 -8.61 10.39 4.96
N GLU A 236 -7.50 10.54 4.25
CA GLU A 236 -6.96 11.82 3.79
C GLU A 236 -6.51 12.79 4.91
N SER A 237 -6.08 14.00 4.54
CA SER A 237 -5.62 15.03 5.49
C SER A 237 -6.73 16.01 5.85
N ILE A 238 -6.93 16.26 7.15
CA ILE A 238 -7.85 17.32 7.62
C ILE A 238 -7.39 18.74 7.27
N TRP A 239 -6.13 18.94 6.84
CA TRP A 239 -5.67 20.27 6.40
C TRP A 239 -6.04 20.56 4.95
N LEU A 240 -6.14 19.52 4.13
CA LEU A 240 -6.26 19.63 2.67
C LEU A 240 -7.64 19.21 2.17
N HIS A 241 -8.25 18.20 2.79
CA HIS A 241 -9.34 17.40 2.20
C HIS A 241 -10.61 17.38 3.05
N MET A 242 -10.88 18.42 3.84
CA MET A 242 -12.05 18.45 4.75
C MET A 242 -13.40 18.20 4.08
N ASN A 243 -13.58 18.66 2.84
CA ASN A 243 -14.77 18.41 2.03
C ASN A 243 -14.94 16.92 1.71
N ILE A 244 -13.86 16.26 1.26
CA ILE A 244 -13.85 14.82 0.96
C ILE A 244 -14.14 14.04 2.25
N ILE A 245 -13.47 14.41 3.35
CA ILE A 245 -13.64 13.77 4.66
C ILE A 245 -15.08 13.93 5.18
N GLU A 246 -15.71 15.09 5.03
CA GLU A 246 -17.09 15.30 5.46
C GLU A 246 -18.07 14.37 4.71
N ASP A 247 -17.87 14.19 3.41
CA ASP A 247 -18.68 13.30 2.58
C ASP A 247 -18.48 11.83 2.98
N ILE A 248 -17.23 11.41 3.20
CA ILE A 248 -16.92 10.05 3.68
C ILE A 248 -17.57 9.81 5.06
N VAL A 249 -17.40 10.72 6.01
CA VAL A 249 -18.02 10.60 7.36
C VAL A 249 -19.54 10.52 7.25
N THR A 250 -20.14 11.33 6.38
CA THR A 250 -21.59 11.33 6.15
C THR A 250 -22.06 9.97 5.59
N ASN A 251 -21.36 9.44 4.59
CA ASN A 251 -21.65 8.12 4.01
C ASN A 251 -21.50 7.00 5.05
N CYS A 252 -20.39 6.99 5.79
CA CYS A 252 -20.15 6.00 6.83
C CYS A 252 -21.22 6.01 7.92
N ARG A 253 -21.67 7.19 8.40
CA ARG A 253 -22.78 7.29 9.37
C ARG A 253 -24.12 6.77 8.83
N GLN A 254 -24.35 6.87 7.52
CA GLN A 254 -25.56 6.32 6.91
C GLN A 254 -25.53 4.79 6.84
N ILE A 255 -24.35 4.20 6.65
CA ILE A 255 -24.17 2.76 6.40
C ILE A 255 -23.93 2.00 7.71
N PHE A 256 -22.95 2.43 8.50
CA PHE A 256 -22.52 1.75 9.72
C PHE A 256 -23.37 2.21 10.90
N LYS A 257 -24.04 1.26 11.56
CA LYS A 257 -24.94 1.51 12.70
C LYS A 257 -24.30 1.28 14.06
N GLY A 258 -23.04 0.87 14.10
CA GLY A 258 -22.23 0.88 15.31
C GLY A 258 -21.53 2.22 15.51
N SER A 259 -20.26 2.17 15.92
CA SER A 259 -19.44 3.37 16.12
C SER A 259 -18.88 3.88 14.80
N VAL A 260 -18.87 5.20 14.61
CA VAL A 260 -18.21 5.87 13.46
C VAL A 260 -17.34 6.99 14.01
N ASN A 261 -16.02 6.87 13.84
CA ASN A 261 -15.03 7.80 14.36
C ASN A 261 -14.00 8.12 13.27
N TYR A 262 -13.35 9.27 13.41
CA TYR A 262 -12.20 9.67 12.62
C TYR A 262 -10.99 9.79 13.54
N ALA A 263 -9.89 9.15 13.17
CA ALA A 263 -8.60 9.27 13.83
C ALA A 263 -7.59 9.94 12.89
N TRP A 264 -6.48 10.46 13.41
CA TRP A 264 -5.38 10.98 12.60
C TRP A 264 -4.03 10.64 13.21
N THR A 265 -2.99 10.66 12.38
CA THR A 265 -1.60 10.52 12.81
C THR A 265 -0.66 11.39 11.97
N THR A 266 0.59 11.49 12.39
CA THR A 266 1.66 12.18 11.66
C THR A 266 2.41 11.21 10.77
N VAL A 267 2.55 11.54 9.49
CA VAL A 267 3.41 10.84 8.52
C VAL A 267 4.15 11.91 7.74
N PRO A 268 5.42 12.21 8.07
CA PRO A 268 6.15 13.35 7.52
C PRO A 268 6.20 13.42 5.98
N THR A 269 6.26 12.28 5.30
CA THR A 269 6.35 12.23 3.83
C THR A 269 5.01 12.19 3.11
N TYR A 270 3.89 12.25 3.83
CA TYR A 270 2.58 12.43 3.22
C TYR A 270 2.23 13.92 3.10
N PRO A 271 1.35 14.31 2.16
CA PRO A 271 0.89 15.68 2.00
C PRO A 271 0.39 16.28 3.33
N SER A 272 0.76 17.53 3.62
CA SER A 272 0.59 18.21 4.93
C SER A 272 1.28 17.58 6.16
N GLY A 273 1.99 16.45 6.02
CA GLY A 273 2.70 15.74 7.09
C GLY A 273 1.80 14.90 8.01
N MET A 274 0.56 14.64 7.60
CA MET A 274 -0.42 13.89 8.38
C MET A 274 -1.39 13.11 7.50
N ILE A 275 -2.06 12.15 8.10
CA ILE A 275 -3.12 11.37 7.44
C ILE A 275 -4.16 10.91 8.44
N GLY A 276 -5.38 10.77 7.97
CA GLY A 276 -6.54 10.34 8.73
C GLY A 276 -6.95 8.91 8.45
N PHE A 277 -7.80 8.42 9.35
CA PHE A 277 -8.41 7.11 9.24
C PHE A 277 -9.88 7.17 9.62
N MET A 278 -10.75 6.57 8.79
CA MET A 278 -12.12 6.29 9.20
C MET A 278 -12.17 4.97 9.94
N LEU A 279 -12.77 4.97 11.12
CA LEU A 279 -12.98 3.79 11.95
C LEU A 279 -14.48 3.58 12.13
N CYS A 280 -15.02 2.52 11.54
CA CYS A 280 -16.45 2.22 11.62
C CYS A 280 -16.70 0.80 12.13
N SER A 281 -17.77 0.58 12.89
CA SER A 281 -18.24 -0.75 13.25
C SER A 281 -19.67 -0.97 12.76
N THR A 282 -19.98 -2.20 12.37
CA THR A 282 -21.35 -2.61 12.04
C THR A 282 -22.22 -2.67 13.30
N GLU A 283 -23.54 -2.79 13.13
CA GLU A 283 -24.45 -3.10 14.22
C GLU A 283 -24.05 -4.42 14.91
N GLY A 284 -24.11 -4.47 16.24
CA GLY A 284 -23.71 -5.64 17.01
C GLY A 284 -23.06 -5.25 18.34
N PRO A 285 -22.09 -6.06 18.85
CA PRO A 285 -21.32 -5.70 20.02
C PRO A 285 -20.72 -4.29 19.90
N THR A 286 -20.87 -3.48 20.96
CA THR A 286 -20.35 -2.11 20.99
C THR A 286 -18.83 -2.11 20.85
N VAL A 287 -18.32 -1.29 19.94
CA VAL A 287 -16.89 -1.05 19.74
C VAL A 287 -16.55 0.36 20.19
N ASP A 288 -15.68 0.49 21.20
CA ASP A 288 -15.10 1.77 21.60
C ASP A 288 -13.74 1.94 20.92
N PHE A 289 -13.73 2.66 19.79
CA PHE A 289 -12.49 2.95 19.09
C PHE A 289 -11.55 3.89 19.85
N LYS A 290 -12.00 4.60 20.89
CA LYS A 290 -11.14 5.55 21.59
C LYS A 290 -10.34 4.90 22.71
N HIS A 291 -10.77 3.74 23.18
CA HIS A 291 -10.14 3.02 24.29
C HIS A 291 -9.89 1.57 23.88
N PRO A 292 -8.66 1.20 23.48
CA PRO A 292 -8.37 -0.13 22.97
C PRO A 292 -8.61 -1.21 24.04
N VAL A 293 -9.36 -2.25 23.68
CA VAL A 293 -9.72 -3.38 24.55
C VAL A 293 -8.74 -4.55 24.47
N ASN A 294 -7.91 -4.58 23.43
CA ASN A 294 -6.89 -5.59 23.16
C ASN A 294 -5.55 -4.92 22.82
N PRO A 295 -4.91 -4.23 23.78
CA PRO A 295 -3.70 -3.45 23.54
C PRO A 295 -2.49 -4.33 23.23
N ILE A 296 -1.91 -4.17 22.04
CA ILE A 296 -0.78 -4.98 21.56
C ILE A 296 0.55 -4.68 22.28
N ASP A 297 0.73 -3.46 22.77
CA ASP A 297 1.91 -2.99 23.51
C ASP A 297 2.05 -3.63 24.90
N SER A 298 0.94 -4.12 25.48
CA SER A 298 0.98 -4.89 26.73
C SER A 298 1.69 -6.24 26.59
N ASN A 299 1.78 -6.77 25.36
CA ASN A 299 2.34 -8.08 25.03
C ASN A 299 3.75 -8.01 24.41
N ASP A 300 4.34 -6.82 24.26
CA ASP A 300 5.62 -6.63 23.56
C ASP A 300 6.80 -7.35 24.27
N CYS A 301 6.66 -7.66 25.56
CA CYS A 301 7.63 -8.49 26.30
C CYS A 301 7.61 -9.98 25.95
N GLN A 302 6.60 -10.50 25.24
CA GLN A 302 6.40 -11.95 25.00
C GLN A 302 6.41 -12.37 23.53
N SER A 303 6.42 -11.41 22.59
CA SER A 303 6.36 -11.71 21.16
C SER A 303 7.77 -11.78 20.54
N LYS A 304 7.99 -12.71 19.60
CA LYS A 304 9.23 -12.79 18.80
C LYS A 304 9.35 -11.69 17.73
N SER A 305 8.31 -10.86 17.56
CA SER A 305 8.32 -9.75 16.60
C SER A 305 9.10 -8.56 17.16
N LYS A 306 9.65 -7.73 16.25
CA LYS A 306 10.38 -6.50 16.62
C LYS A 306 9.47 -5.55 17.42
N PRO A 307 9.97 -4.73 18.35
CA PRO A 307 9.11 -3.81 19.09
C PRO A 307 8.35 -2.86 18.16
N LEU A 308 7.20 -2.38 18.61
CA LEU A 308 6.49 -1.28 17.96
C LEU A 308 7.37 -0.02 17.95
N LYS A 309 7.31 0.75 16.87
CA LYS A 309 8.10 1.97 16.72
C LYS A 309 7.30 3.24 16.97
N PHE A 310 5.98 3.19 16.79
CA PHE A 310 5.13 4.36 16.80
C PHE A 310 3.87 4.17 17.67
N TYR A 311 3.08 3.14 17.39
CA TYR A 311 1.83 2.87 18.09
C TYR A 311 2.07 2.49 19.56
N ASN A 312 1.20 3.02 20.43
CA ASN A 312 1.00 2.56 21.80
C ASN A 312 -0.43 2.93 22.23
N SER A 313 -0.89 2.40 23.36
CA SER A 313 -2.27 2.60 23.83
C SER A 313 -2.63 4.07 24.13
N GLU A 314 -1.67 4.87 24.59
CA GLU A 314 -1.90 6.31 24.84
C GLU A 314 -2.07 7.06 23.50
N LEU A 315 -1.20 6.79 22.53
CA LEU A 315 -1.27 7.37 21.20
C LEU A 315 -2.53 6.95 20.44
N HIS A 316 -2.98 5.70 20.61
CA HIS A 316 -4.27 5.23 20.09
C HIS A 316 -5.39 6.17 20.52
N THR A 317 -5.48 6.48 21.82
CA THR A 317 -6.52 7.37 22.35
C THR A 317 -6.33 8.81 21.83
N ALA A 318 -5.09 9.29 21.81
CA ALA A 318 -4.74 10.63 21.36
C ALA A 318 -5.06 10.87 19.87
N ALA A 319 -5.00 9.83 19.04
CA ALA A 319 -5.31 9.91 17.61
C ALA A 319 -6.76 10.35 17.33
N PHE A 320 -7.68 10.26 18.29
CA PHE A 320 -9.06 10.74 18.16
C PHE A 320 -9.26 12.17 18.68
N CYS A 321 -8.21 12.81 19.22
CA CYS A 321 -8.24 14.19 19.68
C CYS A 321 -7.99 15.13 18.50
N LEU A 322 -9.06 15.46 17.78
CA LEU A 322 -9.00 16.31 16.59
C LEU A 322 -8.88 17.81 16.94
N PRO A 323 -8.15 18.60 16.13
CA PRO A 323 -8.18 20.06 16.21
C PRO A 323 -9.61 20.62 16.11
N SER A 324 -9.86 21.75 16.76
CA SER A 324 -11.20 22.34 16.88
C SER A 324 -11.94 22.56 15.56
N PHE A 325 -11.22 22.89 14.48
CA PHE A 325 -11.86 23.12 13.17
C PHE A 325 -12.38 21.81 12.57
N ALA A 326 -11.60 20.74 12.59
CA ALA A 326 -11.98 19.42 12.08
C ALA A 326 -13.04 18.77 12.98
N LYS A 327 -12.85 18.87 14.30
CA LYS A 327 -13.80 18.36 15.29
C LYS A 327 -15.22 18.88 15.06
N LYS A 328 -15.37 20.18 14.80
CA LYS A 328 -16.69 20.79 14.53
C LYS A 328 -17.38 20.13 13.33
N VAL A 329 -16.66 19.91 12.23
CA VAL A 329 -17.24 19.32 11.02
C VAL A 329 -17.58 17.85 11.25
N ILE A 330 -16.63 17.06 11.76
CA ILE A 330 -16.76 15.61 11.91
C ILE A 330 -17.82 15.23 12.96
N ASP A 331 -17.96 16.01 14.03
CA ASP A 331 -18.95 15.77 15.09
C ASP A 331 -20.32 16.43 14.83
N SER A 332 -20.41 17.46 13.96
CA SER A 332 -21.64 18.25 13.78
C SER A 332 -22.88 17.43 13.39
N LYS A 333 -22.70 16.28 12.74
CA LYS A 333 -23.78 15.39 12.29
C LYS A 333 -23.93 14.12 13.14
N ALA A 334 -23.26 14.03 14.28
CA ALA A 334 -23.48 12.93 15.24
C ALA A 334 -24.78 13.09 16.05
N GLN A 335 -25.41 14.26 16.00
CA GLN A 335 -26.55 14.65 16.85
C GLN A 335 -27.86 14.91 16.07
N SER A 336 -27.90 14.65 14.77
CA SER A 336 -29.09 14.85 13.92
C SER A 336 -29.77 13.54 13.57
#